data_AF-A0A0K1PK10-F1
#
_entry.id   AF-A0A0K1PK10-F1
#
_cell.length_a   1.000
_cell.length_b   1.000
_cell.length_c   1.000
_cell.angle_alpha   90.00
_cell.angle_beta   90.00
_cell.angle_gamma   90.00
#
_symmetry.space_group_name_H-M   'P 1'
#
loop_
_entity.id
_entity.type
_entity.pdbx_description
1 polymer ?
#
loop_
_entity_poly.entity_id
_entity_poly.type
_entity_poly.pdbx_seq_one_letter_code
_entity_poly.pdbx_strand_id
1 'polypeptide(L)'
;MNSRHRPALTATGRRLPRACIWLLKASLPIALVAACAVSETPVDIGDGFPDAGSGAPSFTPPPEAGADVSLPAQVMCMASECPAPLGTCTTSRFKCDIDFSSDDNNCGGCGIVCPNYDQIRLPTHCNNGVCVGSCGAEAIDCNGLVDDGCETLVKQDPKNCGACGNDCGPGIPCLDGKCGCTPPLSLCDGRCVNLSNNALNCGACGHACDHSNLPPPPPHMAYGCGGGECGKIGCVDGWADCNDDWVTKHYESDGCEVQLNAEPNCGSCGKTCNPGQRCEYRPQTGDYRCICEPGETECIGAYCVDILTDPTNCGGCGIICPGASSSAVPTHATPVCRSGVCGLDCDVGWSDCDSKSANGCETNIARDPNHCGSCTNACDSSDGQPCVGGTCLTKPCDDEGPTK
;
A
#
# COMPACT_ATOMS: atom_id res chain seq x y z
N MET A 1 47.65 -28.88 33.39
CA MET A 1 47.72 -30.19 32.69
C MET A 1 46.34 -30.52 32.15
N ASN A 2 46.28 -30.73 30.84
CA ASN A 2 45.17 -31.23 29.99
C ASN A 2 43.89 -30.41 29.81
N SER A 3 43.91 -29.61 28.74
CA SER A 3 42.78 -29.30 27.85
C SER A 3 42.15 -30.55 27.23
N ARG A 4 40.85 -30.51 26.91
CA ARG A 4 40.27 -31.14 25.71
C ARG A 4 38.93 -30.52 25.33
N HIS A 5 38.90 -29.97 24.12
CA HIS A 5 37.75 -29.44 23.39
C HIS A 5 36.68 -30.51 23.09
N ARG A 6 35.41 -30.10 23.08
CA ARG A 6 34.28 -30.83 22.47
C ARG A 6 34.05 -30.32 21.05
N PRO A 7 33.81 -31.17 20.04
CA PRO A 7 33.43 -30.74 18.70
C PRO A 7 31.91 -30.57 18.54
N ALA A 8 31.55 -29.72 17.57
CA ALA A 8 30.21 -29.35 17.16
C ALA A 8 29.43 -30.50 16.50
N LEU A 9 28.13 -30.56 16.77
CA LEU A 9 27.14 -31.44 16.14
C LEU A 9 26.52 -30.74 14.94
N THR A 10 26.77 -31.25 13.73
CA THR A 10 26.06 -30.89 12.49
C THR A 10 24.85 -31.82 12.32
N ALA A 11 23.66 -31.23 12.29
CA ALA A 11 22.40 -31.94 12.08
C ALA A 11 22.21 -32.28 10.60
N THR A 12 22.05 -33.58 10.30
CA THR A 12 21.71 -34.10 8.98
C THR A 12 20.19 -34.11 8.80
N GLY A 13 19.67 -33.23 7.94
CA GLY A 13 18.26 -33.19 7.57
C GLY A 13 17.89 -34.34 6.62
N ARG A 14 17.00 -35.22 7.06
CA ARG A 14 16.33 -36.25 6.25
C ARG A 14 15.40 -35.61 5.22
N ARG A 15 15.43 -36.06 3.97
CA ARG A 15 14.31 -35.95 3.02
C ARG A 15 14.16 -37.22 2.18
N LEU A 16 12.95 -37.77 2.21
CA LEU A 16 12.33 -38.72 1.28
C LEU A 16 10.79 -38.52 1.45
N PRO A 17 9.92 -38.89 0.48
CA PRO A 17 10.19 -39.69 -0.72
C PRO A 17 9.62 -39.14 -2.05
N ARG A 18 10.04 -39.86 -3.10
CA ARG A 18 9.70 -39.78 -4.52
C ARG A 18 8.23 -40.12 -4.82
N ALA A 19 7.62 -39.42 -5.78
CA ALA A 19 6.46 -39.91 -6.52
C ALA A 19 6.94 -40.59 -7.81
N CYS A 20 6.55 -41.85 -8.00
CA CYS A 20 6.95 -42.71 -9.10
C CYS A 20 5.70 -42.96 -9.95
N ILE A 21 5.63 -42.39 -11.15
CA ILE A 21 4.54 -42.64 -12.11
C ILE A 21 4.99 -43.77 -13.04
N TRP A 22 4.26 -44.88 -12.99
CA TRP A 22 4.42 -46.04 -13.86
C TRP A 22 3.61 -45.85 -15.15
N LEU A 23 4.29 -45.88 -16.30
CA LEU A 23 3.65 -46.16 -17.59
C LEU A 23 4.22 -47.46 -18.17
N LEU A 24 3.33 -48.46 -18.24
CA LEU A 24 3.52 -49.76 -18.88
C LEU A 24 3.42 -49.63 -20.41
N LYS A 25 4.47 -49.99 -21.17
CA LYS A 25 4.36 -50.67 -22.49
C LYS A 25 5.61 -51.49 -22.85
N ALA A 26 5.38 -52.79 -23.10
CA ALA A 26 5.93 -53.70 -24.11
C ALA A 26 7.46 -53.77 -24.42
N SER A 27 8.10 -54.80 -23.87
CA SER A 27 8.94 -55.85 -24.53
C SER A 27 9.93 -55.53 -25.67
N LEU A 28 11.23 -55.43 -25.36
CA LEU A 28 12.40 -56.11 -26.01
C LEU A 28 13.69 -55.86 -25.18
N PRO A 29 14.68 -56.78 -25.06
CA PRO A 29 15.84 -56.56 -24.20
C PRO A 29 16.99 -55.93 -24.99
N ILE A 30 17.25 -54.64 -24.77
CA ILE A 30 18.53 -54.01 -25.11
C ILE A 30 19.20 -53.67 -23.78
N ALA A 31 20.40 -54.21 -23.55
CA ALA A 31 21.22 -53.85 -22.41
C ALA A 31 21.66 -52.38 -22.54
N LEU A 32 20.90 -51.47 -21.94
CA LEU A 32 21.31 -50.08 -21.75
C LEU A 32 22.10 -49.97 -20.45
N VAL A 33 23.41 -49.75 -20.57
CA VAL A 33 24.24 -49.27 -19.46
C VAL A 33 23.89 -47.79 -19.26
N ALA A 34 23.11 -47.49 -18.22
CA ALA A 34 22.90 -46.11 -17.79
C ALA A 34 24.14 -45.66 -16.99
N ALA A 35 25.05 -44.96 -17.66
CA ALA A 35 26.06 -44.15 -16.99
C ALA A 35 25.37 -42.87 -16.50
N CYS A 36 25.26 -42.69 -15.18
CA CYS A 36 24.93 -41.39 -14.61
C CYS A 36 26.18 -40.52 -14.66
N ALA A 37 26.30 -39.67 -15.68
CA ALA A 37 27.17 -38.51 -15.59
C ALA A 37 26.50 -37.48 -14.67
N VAL A 38 27.10 -37.21 -13.52
CA VAL A 38 26.75 -36.05 -12.71
C VAL A 38 27.36 -34.84 -13.41
N SER A 39 26.55 -34.08 -14.15
CA SER A 39 26.93 -32.75 -14.61
C SER A 39 26.68 -31.78 -13.47
N GLU A 40 27.66 -31.61 -12.59
CA GLU A 40 27.74 -30.41 -11.76
C GLU A 40 28.21 -29.29 -12.69
N THR A 41 27.28 -28.55 -13.30
CA THR A 41 27.63 -27.22 -13.81
C THR A 41 27.71 -26.31 -12.59
N PRO A 42 28.90 -25.84 -12.17
CA PRO A 42 28.97 -24.77 -11.21
C PRO A 42 28.25 -23.56 -11.82
N VAL A 43 27.21 -23.08 -11.13
CA VAL A 43 26.70 -21.74 -11.38
C VAL A 43 27.75 -20.80 -10.83
N ASP A 44 28.53 -20.24 -11.73
CA ASP A 44 29.54 -19.25 -11.42
C ASP A 44 28.82 -17.93 -11.09
N ILE A 45 28.74 -17.63 -9.79
CA ILE A 45 28.27 -16.32 -9.32
C ILE A 45 29.45 -15.37 -9.44
N GLY A 46 29.66 -14.89 -10.67
CA GLY A 46 30.44 -13.71 -11.01
C GLY A 46 31.82 -13.61 -10.38
N ASP A 47 32.83 -14.11 -11.09
CA ASP A 47 34.19 -13.60 -10.97
C ASP A 47 34.17 -12.06 -11.13
N GLY A 48 34.81 -11.40 -10.17
CA GLY A 48 34.78 -9.97 -9.95
C GLY A 48 35.00 -9.13 -11.20
N PHE A 49 34.18 -8.08 -11.32
CA PHE A 49 34.60 -6.88 -12.01
C PHE A 49 35.99 -6.48 -11.49
N PRO A 50 36.92 -6.02 -12.35
CA PRO A 50 38.17 -5.45 -11.84
C PRO A 50 37.81 -4.25 -10.97
N ASP A 51 38.04 -4.39 -9.66
CA ASP A 51 37.94 -3.30 -8.71
C ASP A 51 38.82 -2.15 -9.22
N ALA A 52 38.17 -1.03 -9.51
CA ALA A 52 38.82 0.24 -9.62
C ALA A 52 39.50 0.55 -8.27
N GLY A 53 40.81 0.32 -8.20
CA GLY A 53 41.66 0.79 -7.11
C GLY A 53 41.60 -0.08 -5.85
N SER A 54 42.56 -0.98 -5.72
CA SER A 54 42.98 -1.60 -4.45
C SER A 54 43.66 -0.57 -3.53
N GLY A 55 42.94 0.48 -3.19
CA GLY A 55 43.25 1.36 -2.08
C GLY A 55 41.96 1.50 -1.30
N ALA A 56 41.86 0.80 -0.16
CA ALA A 56 40.93 1.26 0.86
C ALA A 56 41.17 2.77 1.02
N PRO A 57 40.14 3.62 1.05
CA PRO A 57 40.35 5.01 1.41
C PRO A 57 41.02 5.00 2.79
N SER A 58 42.31 5.32 2.80
CA SER A 58 43.03 5.58 4.02
C SER A 58 42.50 6.92 4.51
N PHE A 59 41.48 6.86 5.35
CA PHE A 59 41.13 7.98 6.20
C PHE A 59 42.27 8.15 7.19
N THR A 60 43.35 8.81 6.76
CA THR A 60 44.24 9.47 7.72
C THR A 60 43.39 10.56 8.36
N PRO A 61 43.10 10.51 9.67
CA PRO A 61 42.49 11.65 10.32
C PRO A 61 43.38 12.88 10.04
N PRO A 62 42.79 14.05 9.74
CA PRO A 62 43.56 15.28 9.68
C PRO A 62 44.36 15.41 10.99
N PRO A 63 45.58 15.98 10.97
CA PRO A 63 46.36 16.18 12.18
C PRO A 63 45.48 16.87 13.22
N GLU A 64 45.38 16.26 14.40
CA GLU A 64 44.52 16.66 15.51
C GLU A 64 44.56 18.18 15.66
N ALA A 65 43.50 18.81 15.18
CA ALA A 65 43.32 20.24 15.27
C ALA A 65 42.89 20.56 16.70
N GLY A 66 43.89 20.79 17.55
CA GLY A 66 43.69 21.31 18.90
C GLY A 66 43.19 20.24 19.86
N ALA A 67 43.61 20.40 21.12
CA ALA A 67 43.18 19.57 22.22
C ALA A 67 41.67 19.29 22.12
N ASP A 68 41.29 18.01 22.21
CA ASP A 68 40.01 17.66 22.80
C ASP A 68 39.93 18.49 24.08
N VAL A 69 39.09 19.51 24.07
CA VAL A 69 38.52 20.01 25.30
C VAL A 69 37.73 18.83 25.80
N SER A 70 38.40 17.98 26.60
CA SER A 70 37.77 17.03 27.49
C SER A 70 36.90 17.89 28.38
N LEU A 71 35.67 18.15 27.91
CA LEU A 71 34.62 18.65 28.76
C LEU A 71 34.59 17.64 29.90
N PRO A 72 34.70 18.09 31.16
CA PRO A 72 34.66 17.17 32.28
C PRO A 72 33.42 16.31 32.09
N ALA A 73 33.59 14.98 32.07
CA ALA A 73 32.47 14.05 32.00
C ALA A 73 31.55 14.40 33.17
N GLN A 74 30.47 15.12 32.88
CA GLN A 74 29.55 15.58 33.89
C GLN A 74 28.90 14.33 34.44
N VAL A 75 29.01 14.11 35.74
CA VAL A 75 28.35 12.98 36.38
C VAL A 75 26.86 13.19 36.17
N MET A 76 26.19 12.22 35.54
CA MET A 76 24.76 12.29 35.28
C MET A 76 24.03 11.56 36.41
N CYS A 77 23.08 12.26 37.02
CA CYS A 77 22.22 11.77 38.08
C CYS A 77 20.82 11.49 37.51
N MET A 78 20.06 10.66 38.22
CA MET A 78 18.66 10.41 37.88
C MET A 78 17.86 11.71 37.98
N ALA A 79 16.94 11.90 37.03
CA ALA A 79 15.99 12.99 37.03
C ALA A 79 14.58 12.42 37.11
N SER A 80 13.73 13.07 37.90
CA SER A 80 12.32 12.67 38.09
C SER A 80 11.32 13.74 37.63
N GLU A 81 11.80 14.93 37.27
CA GLU A 81 11.01 16.05 36.77
C GLU A 81 10.87 16.00 35.25
N CYS A 82 9.65 16.18 34.72
CA CYS A 82 9.41 16.09 33.30
C CYS A 82 10.01 17.31 32.55
N PRO A 83 10.77 17.09 31.47
CA PRO A 83 11.18 18.19 30.60
C PRO A 83 9.96 18.70 29.82
N ALA A 84 9.78 20.02 29.77
CA ALA A 84 8.74 20.64 28.95
C ALA A 84 8.90 20.22 27.47
N PRO A 85 7.81 19.95 26.74
CA PRO A 85 6.39 20.14 27.11
C PRO A 85 5.71 18.93 27.78
N LEU A 86 6.47 17.94 28.26
CA LEU A 86 5.90 16.71 28.81
C LEU A 86 5.38 16.89 30.24
N GLY A 87 4.35 16.12 30.58
CA GLY A 87 3.77 16.12 31.91
C GLY A 87 3.20 14.77 32.32
N THR A 88 2.71 14.72 33.56
CA THR A 88 2.04 13.55 34.14
C THR A 88 0.67 13.97 34.65
N CYS A 89 -0.37 13.24 34.27
CA CYS A 89 -1.75 13.45 34.67
C CYS A 89 -2.25 12.28 35.54
N THR A 90 -3.44 12.42 36.13
CA THR A 90 -4.07 11.33 36.89
C THR A 90 -4.42 10.12 36.03
N THR A 91 -4.59 10.33 34.73
CA THR A 91 -4.83 9.30 33.71
C THR A 91 -3.54 8.72 33.13
N SER A 92 -2.38 9.30 33.46
CA SER A 92 -1.08 8.82 32.97
C SER A 92 -0.81 7.40 33.46
N ARG A 93 -0.30 6.58 32.55
CA ARG A 93 0.19 5.25 32.87
C ARG A 93 1.64 5.30 33.36
N PHE A 94 2.43 6.23 32.83
CA PHE A 94 3.83 6.43 33.20
C PHE A 94 4.09 7.91 33.50
N LYS A 95 5.21 8.21 34.19
CA LYS A 95 5.62 9.61 34.35
C LYS A 95 6.07 10.18 33.00
N CYS A 96 5.69 11.42 32.72
CA CYS A 96 6.06 12.17 31.51
C CYS A 96 5.61 11.52 30.20
N ASP A 97 4.46 10.82 30.21
CA ASP A 97 3.92 10.11 29.06
C ASP A 97 3.03 10.98 28.15
N ILE A 98 2.50 12.08 28.69
CA ILE A 98 1.64 13.01 27.95
C ILE A 98 2.48 14.19 27.44
N ASP A 99 2.32 14.48 26.16
CA ASP A 99 2.87 15.67 25.52
C ASP A 99 1.80 16.77 25.43
N PHE A 100 1.89 17.76 26.32
CA PHE A 100 0.92 18.86 26.35
C PHE A 100 0.99 19.76 25.12
N SER A 101 1.98 19.62 24.24
CA SER A 101 2.09 20.42 23.03
C SER A 101 1.26 19.89 21.85
N SER A 102 0.88 18.60 21.89
CA SER A 102 0.32 17.88 20.74
C SER A 102 -0.83 16.91 21.08
N ASP A 103 -1.08 16.60 22.35
CA ASP A 103 -2.18 15.73 22.76
C ASP A 103 -3.52 16.48 22.78
N ASP A 104 -4.41 16.14 21.85
CA ASP A 104 -5.77 16.70 21.73
C ASP A 104 -6.64 16.50 22.98
N ASN A 105 -6.30 15.59 23.88
CA ASN A 105 -7.03 15.35 25.14
C ASN A 105 -6.38 16.02 26.37
N ASN A 106 -5.17 16.56 26.23
CA ASN A 106 -4.39 17.15 27.31
C ASN A 106 -3.65 18.41 26.85
N CYS A 107 -4.28 19.22 25.99
CA CYS A 107 -3.60 20.31 25.31
C CYS A 107 -3.27 21.48 26.26
N GLY A 108 -1.99 21.73 26.49
CA GLY A 108 -1.50 22.74 27.44
C GLY A 108 -1.61 22.32 28.91
N GLY A 109 -2.19 21.15 29.19
CA GLY A 109 -2.35 20.62 30.54
C GLY A 109 -3.36 19.48 30.64
N CYS A 110 -3.38 18.81 31.79
CA CYS A 110 -4.21 17.63 32.03
C CYS A 110 -5.72 17.90 31.84
N GLY A 111 -6.37 17.08 31.02
CA GLY A 111 -7.82 17.10 30.81
C GLY A 111 -8.33 18.29 30.00
N ILE A 112 -7.45 19.09 29.39
CA ILE A 112 -7.84 20.13 28.43
C ILE A 112 -8.04 19.46 27.08
N VAL A 113 -9.28 19.03 26.82
CA VAL A 113 -9.66 18.38 25.57
C VAL A 113 -10.01 19.44 24.52
N CYS A 114 -9.43 19.33 23.33
CA CYS A 114 -9.74 20.20 22.21
C CYS A 114 -11.16 19.92 21.67
N PRO A 115 -12.04 20.93 21.61
CA PRO A 115 -13.45 20.75 21.27
C PRO A 115 -13.67 20.56 19.76
N ASN A 116 -14.34 19.50 19.35
CA ASN A 116 -14.76 19.34 17.97
C ASN A 116 -16.12 20.02 17.71
N TYR A 117 -16.22 20.81 16.63
CA TYR A 117 -17.45 21.51 16.26
C TYR A 117 -18.05 20.96 14.96
N ASP A 118 -18.67 19.77 15.05
CA ASP A 118 -19.27 19.07 13.90
C ASP A 118 -20.31 19.90 13.12
N GLN A 119 -21.05 20.78 13.82
CA GLN A 119 -22.09 21.65 13.23
C GLN A 119 -21.54 22.61 12.17
N ILE A 120 -20.26 22.97 12.31
CA ILE A 120 -19.55 23.86 11.39
C ILE A 120 -18.35 23.16 10.73
N ARG A 121 -18.28 21.82 10.83
CA ARG A 121 -17.21 20.97 10.27
C ARG A 121 -15.79 21.44 10.62
N LEU A 122 -15.61 21.99 11.82
CA LEU A 122 -14.33 22.50 12.28
C LEU A 122 -13.69 21.52 13.28
N PRO A 123 -12.78 20.64 12.82
CA PRO A 123 -11.94 19.90 13.73
C PRO A 123 -10.93 20.84 14.39
N THR A 124 -10.64 20.58 15.66
CA THR A 124 -9.57 21.28 16.40
C THR A 124 -8.51 20.29 16.81
N HIS A 125 -7.26 20.73 16.77
CA HIS A 125 -6.11 19.95 17.20
C HIS A 125 -5.22 20.76 18.13
N CYS A 126 -4.45 20.08 18.96
CA CYS A 126 -3.49 20.69 19.84
C CYS A 126 -2.25 21.10 19.05
N ASN A 127 -1.91 22.39 19.11
CA ASN A 127 -0.72 22.93 18.50
C ASN A 127 0.01 23.81 19.52
N ASN A 128 1.19 23.36 19.96
CA ASN A 128 2.02 24.04 20.96
C ASN A 128 1.27 24.33 22.27
N GLY A 129 0.39 23.42 22.68
CA GLY A 129 -0.37 23.53 23.94
C GLY A 129 -1.55 24.46 23.89
N VAL A 130 -1.99 24.82 22.68
CA VAL A 130 -3.23 25.57 22.45
C VAL A 130 -4.07 24.81 21.44
N CYS A 131 -5.35 24.63 21.74
CA CYS A 131 -6.30 24.06 20.78
C CYS A 131 -6.54 25.06 19.65
N VAL A 132 -6.23 24.65 18.42
CA VAL A 132 -6.42 25.45 17.21
C VAL A 132 -7.36 24.73 16.26
N GLY A 133 -8.32 25.46 15.68
CA GLY A 133 -9.17 24.95 14.61
C GLY A 133 -8.44 24.95 13.27
N SER A 134 -8.63 23.93 12.45
CA SER A 134 -8.15 23.91 11.07
C SER A 134 -9.06 23.08 10.18
N CYS A 135 -9.16 23.45 8.91
CA CYS A 135 -9.95 22.70 7.96
C CYS A 135 -9.17 21.50 7.41
N GLY A 136 -9.85 20.34 7.32
CA GLY A 136 -9.30 19.11 6.74
C GLY A 136 -9.15 19.18 5.22
N ALA A 137 -8.64 18.12 4.59
CA ALA A 137 -8.40 18.12 3.14
C ALA A 137 -9.66 18.19 2.26
N GLU A 138 -10.84 17.92 2.83
CA GLU A 138 -12.10 17.81 2.06
C GLU A 138 -13.08 18.95 2.32
N ALA A 139 -12.89 19.70 3.42
CA ALA A 139 -13.65 20.88 3.77
C ALA A 139 -12.72 22.08 3.77
N ILE A 140 -13.14 23.22 3.23
CA ILE A 140 -12.28 24.41 3.12
C ILE A 140 -12.92 25.60 3.84
N ASP A 141 -12.07 26.48 4.36
CA ASP A 141 -12.44 27.82 4.86
C ASP A 141 -12.52 28.80 3.68
N CYS A 142 -13.72 29.27 3.35
CA CYS A 142 -13.98 30.10 2.19
C CYS A 142 -13.89 31.60 2.45
N ASN A 143 -14.13 32.03 3.68
CA ASN A 143 -14.09 33.45 4.03
C ASN A 143 -12.78 33.83 4.76
N GLY A 144 -11.93 32.85 5.08
CA GLY A 144 -10.67 33.02 5.81
C GLY A 144 -10.86 33.20 7.31
N LEU A 145 -12.05 32.92 7.83
CA LEU A 145 -12.46 33.03 9.22
C LEU A 145 -12.84 31.65 9.75
N VAL A 146 -11.82 30.87 10.07
CA VAL A 146 -11.94 29.54 10.68
C VAL A 146 -12.93 29.43 11.85
N ASP A 147 -13.23 30.53 12.56
CA ASP A 147 -14.18 30.60 13.68
C ASP A 147 -15.65 30.31 13.29
N ASP A 148 -16.04 30.47 12.02
CA ASP A 148 -17.37 30.06 11.54
C ASP A 148 -17.37 28.71 10.78
N GLY A 149 -16.19 28.08 10.73
CA GLY A 149 -15.97 26.69 10.36
C GLY A 149 -15.54 26.45 8.92
N CYS A 150 -15.63 25.20 8.48
CA CYS A 150 -15.23 24.77 7.14
C CYS A 150 -16.48 24.60 6.28
N GLU A 151 -16.80 25.64 5.53
CA GLU A 151 -18.17 25.93 5.12
C GLU A 151 -18.66 24.99 4.01
N THR A 152 -17.76 24.42 3.21
CA THR A 152 -18.12 23.63 2.03
C THR A 152 -17.20 22.43 1.74
N LEU A 153 -17.77 21.43 1.06
CA LEU A 153 -17.09 20.25 0.54
C LEU A 153 -16.79 20.42 -0.95
N VAL A 154 -15.55 20.77 -1.28
CA VAL A 154 -15.19 21.18 -2.65
C VAL A 154 -15.21 20.04 -3.67
N LYS A 155 -15.26 18.78 -3.25
CA LYS A 155 -15.25 17.65 -4.20
C LYS A 155 -16.59 17.41 -4.89
N GLN A 156 -17.70 17.84 -4.28
CA GLN A 156 -19.06 17.48 -4.70
C GLN A 156 -20.02 18.66 -4.70
N ASP A 157 -19.72 19.76 -4.01
CA ASP A 157 -20.57 20.95 -4.01
C ASP A 157 -20.47 21.67 -5.37
N PRO A 158 -21.54 21.70 -6.18
CA PRO A 158 -21.53 22.40 -7.47
C PRO A 158 -21.32 23.91 -7.33
N LYS A 159 -21.56 24.51 -6.16
CA LYS A 159 -21.35 25.95 -5.93
C LYS A 159 -19.93 26.30 -5.46
N ASN A 160 -19.14 25.29 -5.09
CA ASN A 160 -17.80 25.46 -4.51
C ASN A 160 -16.83 24.39 -5.06
N CYS A 161 -16.95 24.05 -6.35
CA CYS A 161 -16.30 22.88 -6.90
C CYS A 161 -14.79 23.08 -7.03
N GLY A 162 -13.98 22.32 -6.31
CA GLY A 162 -12.52 22.44 -6.25
C GLY A 162 -12.01 23.67 -5.49
N ALA A 163 -12.80 24.73 -5.36
CA ALA A 163 -12.48 25.95 -4.63
C ALA A 163 -13.75 26.74 -4.26
N CYS A 164 -13.62 27.61 -3.28
CA CYS A 164 -14.69 28.49 -2.81
C CYS A 164 -15.26 29.39 -3.91
N GLY A 165 -16.58 29.43 -4.00
CA GLY A 165 -17.31 30.21 -4.98
C GLY A 165 -17.12 29.77 -6.44
N ASN A 166 -16.45 28.63 -6.69
CA ASN A 166 -16.36 28.07 -8.03
C ASN A 166 -17.67 27.35 -8.39
N ASP A 167 -18.69 28.15 -8.69
CA ASP A 167 -20.00 27.69 -9.11
C ASP A 167 -19.95 27.14 -10.54
N CYS A 168 -20.27 25.86 -10.68
CA CYS A 168 -20.35 25.19 -11.96
C CYS A 168 -21.52 25.68 -12.82
N GLY A 169 -22.49 26.38 -12.23
CA GLY A 169 -23.70 26.84 -12.92
C GLY A 169 -24.80 25.77 -12.98
N PRO A 170 -25.99 26.13 -13.48
CA PRO A 170 -27.17 25.27 -13.42
C PRO A 170 -26.98 23.98 -14.24
N GLY A 171 -27.18 22.84 -13.59
CA GLY A 171 -27.17 21.51 -14.24
C GLY A 171 -25.77 20.95 -14.54
N ILE A 172 -24.70 21.68 -14.19
CA ILE A 172 -23.32 21.20 -14.36
C ILE A 172 -22.88 20.54 -13.04
N PRO A 173 -22.52 19.24 -13.05
CA PRO A 173 -22.11 18.55 -11.84
C PRO A 173 -20.70 18.97 -11.40
N CYS A 174 -20.42 18.84 -10.10
CA CYS A 174 -19.05 18.83 -9.59
C CYS A 174 -18.58 17.38 -9.45
N LEU A 175 -17.56 17.00 -10.22
CA LEU A 175 -16.98 15.66 -10.20
C LEU A 175 -15.53 15.75 -9.77
N ASP A 176 -15.23 15.25 -8.57
CA ASP A 176 -13.90 15.25 -7.96
C ASP A 176 -13.23 16.64 -7.97
N GLY A 177 -14.01 17.67 -7.63
CA GLY A 177 -13.54 19.06 -7.58
C GLY A 177 -13.37 19.72 -8.95
N LYS A 178 -13.93 19.16 -10.02
CA LYS A 178 -13.96 19.78 -11.35
C LYS A 178 -15.40 19.95 -11.84
N CYS A 179 -15.71 21.15 -12.35
CA CYS A 179 -17.00 21.41 -12.95
C CYS A 179 -17.14 20.69 -14.29
N GLY A 180 -18.26 19.99 -14.45
CA GLY A 180 -18.63 19.30 -15.68
C GLY A 180 -17.95 17.95 -15.85
N CYS A 181 -18.02 17.45 -17.08
CA CYS A 181 -17.55 16.14 -17.43
C CYS A 181 -16.07 16.16 -17.80
N THR A 182 -15.31 15.18 -17.34
CA THR A 182 -13.94 14.98 -17.78
C THR A 182 -13.94 14.35 -19.18
N PRO A 183 -13.13 14.86 -20.13
CA PRO A 183 -13.00 14.24 -21.45
C PRO A 183 -12.66 12.74 -21.33
N PRO A 184 -13.23 11.87 -22.19
CA PRO A 184 -13.99 12.19 -23.40
C PRO A 184 -15.51 12.36 -23.19
N LEU A 185 -15.98 12.50 -21.95
CA LEU A 185 -17.42 12.57 -21.66
C LEU A 185 -17.98 13.96 -21.95
N SER A 186 -19.24 14.00 -22.40
CA SER A 186 -20.02 15.21 -22.62
C SER A 186 -21.22 15.25 -21.67
N LEU A 187 -21.66 16.46 -21.30
CA LEU A 187 -22.80 16.65 -20.41
C LEU A 187 -24.13 16.54 -21.18
N CYS A 188 -24.93 15.53 -20.86
CA CYS A 188 -26.29 15.33 -21.39
C CYS A 188 -27.26 15.16 -20.22
N ASP A 189 -28.28 16.03 -20.13
CA ASP A 189 -29.30 16.02 -19.07
C ASP A 189 -28.72 15.90 -17.64
N GLY A 190 -27.64 16.64 -17.36
CA GLY A 190 -26.98 16.66 -16.05
C GLY A 190 -26.10 15.42 -15.77
N ARG A 191 -25.89 14.54 -16.75
CA ARG A 191 -25.05 13.34 -16.64
C ARG A 191 -23.92 13.35 -17.67
N CYS A 192 -22.79 12.79 -17.28
CA CYS A 192 -21.65 12.62 -18.19
C CYS A 192 -21.81 11.35 -19.01
N VAL A 193 -21.92 11.50 -20.33
CA VAL A 193 -22.09 10.41 -21.29
C VAL A 193 -21.03 10.49 -22.37
N ASN A 194 -20.61 9.34 -22.91
CA ASN A 194 -19.67 9.29 -24.02
C ASN A 194 -20.44 9.33 -25.36
N LEU A 195 -20.40 10.47 -26.06
CA LEU A 195 -21.11 10.64 -27.33
C LEU A 195 -20.54 9.79 -28.47
N SER A 196 -19.34 9.24 -28.32
CA SER A 196 -18.67 8.48 -29.37
C SER A 196 -19.12 7.02 -29.43
N ASN A 197 -19.70 6.47 -28.36
CA ASN A 197 -20.09 5.06 -28.29
C ASN A 197 -21.45 4.80 -27.60
N ASN A 198 -22.11 5.81 -27.04
CA ASN A 198 -23.41 5.63 -26.41
C ASN A 198 -24.52 5.62 -27.48
N ALA A 199 -25.18 4.47 -27.66
CA ALA A 199 -26.24 4.29 -28.66
C ALA A 199 -27.49 5.17 -28.46
N LEU A 200 -27.70 5.74 -27.26
CA LEU A 200 -28.80 6.66 -26.96
C LEU A 200 -28.41 8.14 -27.09
N ASN A 201 -27.11 8.44 -27.24
CA ASN A 201 -26.57 9.80 -27.30
C ASN A 201 -25.46 9.89 -28.37
N CYS A 202 -25.67 9.26 -29.53
CA CYS A 202 -24.60 9.13 -30.51
C CYS A 202 -24.35 10.43 -31.26
N GLY A 203 -23.16 11.01 -31.11
CA GLY A 203 -22.77 12.28 -31.72
C GLY A 203 -23.43 13.52 -31.10
N ALA A 204 -24.60 13.37 -30.45
CA ALA A 204 -25.30 14.40 -29.73
C ALA A 204 -26.18 13.82 -28.60
N CYS A 205 -26.45 14.63 -27.57
CA CYS A 205 -27.37 14.25 -26.49
C CYS A 205 -28.76 13.89 -27.04
N GLY A 206 -29.32 12.78 -26.57
CA GLY A 206 -30.64 12.29 -26.99
C GLY A 206 -30.74 11.74 -28.41
N HIS A 207 -29.62 11.68 -29.16
CA HIS A 207 -29.60 11.09 -30.50
C HIS A 207 -29.49 9.56 -30.40
N ALA A 208 -30.63 8.90 -30.20
CA ALA A 208 -30.71 7.45 -30.25
C ALA A 208 -30.60 6.94 -31.70
N CYS A 209 -29.78 5.92 -31.92
CA CYS A 209 -29.61 5.34 -33.26
C CYS A 209 -30.82 4.49 -33.68
N ASP A 210 -31.37 4.77 -34.86
CA ASP A 210 -32.38 3.95 -35.52
C ASP A 210 -31.71 2.96 -36.49
N HIS A 211 -32.03 1.68 -36.34
CA HIS A 211 -31.49 0.59 -37.16
C HIS A 211 -32.56 -0.09 -38.03
N SER A 212 -33.80 0.42 -38.05
CA SER A 212 -34.95 -0.25 -38.66
C SER A 212 -34.86 -0.40 -40.18
N ASN A 213 -34.06 0.45 -40.84
CA ASN A 213 -33.90 0.48 -42.30
C ASN A 213 -32.55 -0.09 -42.78
N LEU A 214 -31.79 -0.74 -41.89
CA LEU A 214 -30.49 -1.32 -42.21
C LEU A 214 -30.63 -2.81 -42.56
N PRO A 215 -29.79 -3.34 -43.47
CA PRO A 215 -29.77 -4.78 -43.75
C PRO A 215 -29.37 -5.56 -42.50
N PRO A 216 -29.71 -6.85 -42.40
CA PRO A 216 -29.28 -7.67 -41.26
C PRO A 216 -27.74 -7.72 -41.20
N PRO A 217 -27.11 -7.50 -40.04
CA PRO A 217 -25.67 -7.57 -39.91
C PRO A 217 -25.17 -9.02 -40.10
N PRO A 218 -23.93 -9.23 -40.55
CA PRO A 218 -23.28 -10.53 -40.52
C PRO A 218 -23.20 -11.11 -39.08
N PRO A 219 -22.86 -12.40 -38.93
CA PRO A 219 -22.73 -13.04 -37.63
C PRO A 219 -21.85 -12.25 -36.65
N HIS A 220 -22.32 -12.12 -35.40
CA HIS A 220 -21.62 -11.43 -34.31
C HIS A 220 -21.24 -9.97 -34.59
N MET A 221 -21.89 -9.32 -35.56
CA MET A 221 -21.81 -7.89 -35.79
C MET A 221 -23.12 -7.21 -35.36
N ALA A 222 -23.03 -5.95 -34.95
CA ALA A 222 -24.19 -5.11 -34.67
C ALA A 222 -23.95 -3.67 -35.11
N TYR A 223 -25.06 -2.99 -35.44
CA TYR A 223 -25.05 -1.54 -35.61
C TYR A 223 -25.08 -0.85 -34.26
N GLY A 224 -24.29 0.21 -34.13
CA GLY A 224 -24.25 1.04 -32.95
C GLY A 224 -23.72 2.43 -33.24
N CYS A 225 -23.23 3.05 -32.17
CA CYS A 225 -22.55 4.34 -32.23
C CYS A 225 -21.04 4.12 -32.33
N GLY A 226 -20.42 4.62 -33.40
CA GLY A 226 -18.97 4.57 -33.57
C GLY A 226 -18.44 5.95 -33.97
N GLY A 227 -17.55 6.52 -33.16
CA GLY A 227 -16.99 7.85 -33.43
C GLY A 227 -18.04 8.98 -33.44
N GLY A 228 -19.21 8.77 -32.83
CA GLY A 228 -20.31 9.73 -32.83
C GLY A 228 -21.25 9.65 -34.04
N GLU A 229 -21.12 8.61 -34.86
CA GLU A 229 -22.00 8.37 -36.01
C GLU A 229 -22.83 7.10 -35.78
N CYS A 230 -24.14 7.19 -36.01
CA CYS A 230 -25.05 6.05 -35.99
C CYS A 230 -24.88 5.15 -37.21
N GLY A 231 -25.27 3.89 -37.09
CA GLY A 231 -25.20 2.91 -38.18
C GLY A 231 -23.78 2.41 -38.46
N LYS A 232 -22.82 2.71 -37.57
CA LYS A 232 -21.52 2.05 -37.61
C LYS A 232 -21.71 0.61 -37.20
N ILE A 233 -21.23 -0.28 -38.04
CA ILE A 233 -21.23 -1.71 -37.78
C ILE A 233 -19.88 -2.11 -37.20
N GLY A 234 -19.92 -2.95 -36.18
CA GLY A 234 -18.74 -3.51 -35.53
C GLY A 234 -19.11 -4.81 -34.83
N CYS A 235 -18.12 -5.47 -34.25
CA CYS A 235 -18.34 -6.68 -33.48
C CYS A 235 -19.18 -6.39 -32.24
N VAL A 236 -20.07 -7.32 -31.89
CA VAL A 236 -20.69 -7.35 -30.57
C VAL A 236 -19.63 -7.64 -29.50
N ASP A 237 -19.90 -7.23 -28.26
CA ASP A 237 -18.96 -7.37 -27.15
C ASP A 237 -18.37 -8.80 -27.05
N GLY A 238 -17.04 -8.87 -27.01
CA GLY A 238 -16.29 -10.13 -26.89
C GLY A 238 -16.03 -10.87 -28.20
N TRP A 239 -16.33 -10.28 -29.36
CA TRP A 239 -15.99 -10.84 -30.68
C TRP A 239 -15.06 -9.94 -31.46
N ALA A 240 -14.28 -10.51 -32.37
CA ALA A 240 -13.43 -9.80 -33.33
C ALA A 240 -13.55 -10.43 -34.72
N ASP A 241 -13.45 -9.59 -35.75
CA ASP A 241 -13.14 -9.96 -37.13
C ASP A 241 -11.61 -10.08 -37.22
N CYS A 242 -11.08 -11.30 -37.29
CA CYS A 242 -9.63 -11.55 -37.27
C CYS A 242 -9.03 -11.82 -38.64
N ASN A 243 -9.88 -12.04 -39.64
CA ASN A 243 -9.48 -12.17 -41.03
C ASN A 243 -9.61 -10.83 -41.79
N ASP A 244 -10.17 -9.80 -41.15
CA ASP A 244 -10.37 -8.43 -41.65
C ASP A 244 -11.14 -8.39 -42.98
N ASP A 245 -11.96 -9.40 -43.25
CA ASP A 245 -12.62 -9.53 -44.54
C ASP A 245 -13.80 -8.57 -44.70
N TRP A 246 -14.30 -7.95 -43.61
CA TRP A 246 -15.32 -6.90 -43.65
C TRP A 246 -14.92 -5.75 -44.58
N VAL A 247 -13.64 -5.38 -44.61
CA VAL A 247 -13.13 -4.26 -45.43
C VAL A 247 -13.30 -4.54 -46.93
N THR A 248 -13.26 -5.82 -47.32
CA THR A 248 -13.28 -6.23 -48.74
C THR A 248 -14.59 -6.86 -49.18
N LYS A 249 -15.27 -7.58 -48.29
CA LYS A 249 -16.52 -8.32 -48.57
C LYS A 249 -17.76 -7.62 -48.04
N HIS A 250 -17.63 -6.68 -47.11
CA HIS A 250 -18.76 -5.98 -46.49
C HIS A 250 -19.85 -6.97 -46.04
N TYR A 251 -21.07 -6.86 -46.55
CA TYR A 251 -22.19 -7.74 -46.19
C TYR A 251 -22.03 -9.21 -46.60
N GLU A 252 -21.00 -9.56 -47.38
CA GLU A 252 -20.62 -10.94 -47.72
C GLU A 252 -19.53 -11.52 -46.80
N SER A 253 -19.09 -10.73 -45.79
CA SER A 253 -18.18 -11.17 -44.72
C SER A 253 -18.80 -12.29 -43.88
N ASP A 254 -17.96 -13.16 -43.31
CA ASP A 254 -18.39 -14.13 -42.31
C ASP A 254 -18.56 -13.53 -40.90
N GLY A 255 -18.34 -12.22 -40.77
CA GLY A 255 -18.62 -11.42 -39.58
C GLY A 255 -17.47 -11.43 -38.58
N CYS A 256 -17.79 -11.28 -37.30
CA CYS A 256 -16.79 -11.40 -36.24
C CYS A 256 -16.73 -12.86 -35.79
N GLU A 257 -15.75 -13.59 -36.27
CA GLU A 257 -15.67 -15.04 -36.23
C GLU A 257 -14.89 -15.57 -35.01
N VAL A 258 -14.19 -14.69 -34.29
CA VAL A 258 -13.33 -15.06 -33.17
C VAL A 258 -13.83 -14.51 -31.84
N GLN A 259 -13.99 -15.39 -30.85
CA GLN A 259 -14.26 -14.99 -29.47
C GLN A 259 -12.99 -14.51 -28.76
N LEU A 260 -13.09 -13.39 -28.06
CA LEU A 260 -11.98 -12.73 -27.35
C LEU A 260 -11.83 -13.16 -25.89
N ASN A 261 -12.63 -14.12 -25.43
CA ASN A 261 -12.71 -14.58 -24.04
C ASN A 261 -11.75 -15.72 -23.71
N ALA A 262 -10.95 -16.16 -24.68
CA ALA A 262 -10.08 -17.32 -24.55
C ALA A 262 -8.79 -17.16 -25.34
N GLU A 263 -7.78 -17.92 -24.97
CA GLU A 263 -6.54 -18.03 -25.73
C GLU A 263 -6.74 -18.90 -26.98
N PRO A 264 -6.09 -18.57 -28.11
CA PRO A 264 -5.04 -17.55 -28.28
C PRO A 264 -5.58 -16.17 -28.73
N ASN A 265 -6.76 -15.72 -28.29
CA ASN A 265 -7.37 -14.46 -28.75
C ASN A 265 -7.78 -13.53 -27.61
N CYS A 266 -7.06 -13.54 -26.50
CA CYS A 266 -7.50 -12.86 -25.29
C CYS A 266 -7.51 -11.33 -25.44
N GLY A 267 -8.70 -10.75 -25.64
CA GLY A 267 -8.89 -9.31 -25.87
C GLY A 267 -8.54 -8.82 -27.28
N SER A 268 -7.83 -9.61 -28.08
CA SER A 268 -7.55 -9.30 -29.49
C SER A 268 -7.14 -10.56 -30.26
N CYS A 269 -7.29 -10.53 -31.58
CA CYS A 269 -6.86 -11.60 -32.48
C CYS A 269 -5.40 -12.02 -32.23
N GLY A 270 -5.17 -13.33 -32.07
CA GLY A 270 -3.83 -13.91 -31.90
C GLY A 270 -3.13 -13.60 -30.56
N LYS A 271 -3.78 -12.90 -29.62
CA LYS A 271 -3.22 -12.62 -28.31
C LYS A 271 -3.28 -13.82 -27.38
N THR A 272 -2.12 -14.43 -27.17
CA THR A 272 -1.88 -15.46 -26.15
C THR A 272 -1.37 -14.79 -24.88
N CYS A 273 -1.79 -15.28 -23.72
CA CYS A 273 -1.34 -14.78 -22.43
C CYS A 273 0.00 -15.40 -22.04
N ASN A 274 0.76 -14.72 -21.17
CA ASN A 274 2.01 -15.26 -20.65
C ASN A 274 1.75 -16.48 -19.75
N PRO A 275 2.75 -17.36 -19.54
CA PRO A 275 2.61 -18.49 -18.64
C PRO A 275 2.12 -18.07 -17.24
N GLY A 276 1.04 -18.70 -16.76
CA GLY A 276 0.43 -18.38 -15.46
C GLY A 276 -0.63 -17.29 -15.49
N GLN A 277 -0.80 -16.60 -16.63
CA GLN A 277 -1.93 -15.71 -16.86
C GLN A 277 -3.11 -16.50 -17.44
N ARG A 278 -4.29 -15.91 -17.36
CA ARG A 278 -5.47 -16.37 -18.09
C ARG A 278 -6.29 -15.21 -18.64
N CYS A 279 -7.18 -15.54 -19.56
CA CYS A 279 -8.10 -14.57 -20.11
C CYS A 279 -9.31 -14.35 -19.21
N GLU A 280 -9.61 -13.10 -18.85
CA GLU A 280 -10.75 -12.73 -18.02
C GLU A 280 -11.41 -11.43 -18.49
N TYR A 281 -12.72 -11.33 -18.29
CA TYR A 281 -13.52 -10.13 -18.55
C TYR A 281 -13.36 -9.09 -17.42
N ARG A 282 -13.14 -7.82 -17.77
CA ARG A 282 -13.05 -6.71 -16.82
C ARG A 282 -14.29 -5.82 -16.92
N PRO A 283 -15.22 -5.87 -15.95
CA PRO A 283 -16.44 -5.06 -16.01
C PRO A 283 -16.17 -3.55 -15.91
N GLN A 284 -15.02 -3.13 -15.36
CA GLN A 284 -14.66 -1.72 -15.23
C GLN A 284 -14.32 -1.07 -16.59
N THR A 285 -13.69 -1.83 -17.49
CA THR A 285 -13.21 -1.36 -18.80
C THR A 285 -14.03 -1.95 -19.96
N GLY A 286 -14.83 -2.98 -19.71
CA GLY A 286 -15.73 -3.61 -20.68
C GLY A 286 -15.03 -4.55 -21.67
N ASP A 287 -13.80 -4.97 -21.40
CA ASP A 287 -12.95 -5.75 -22.31
C ASP A 287 -12.42 -7.04 -21.67
N TYR A 288 -11.93 -7.94 -22.53
CA TYR A 288 -11.17 -9.12 -22.11
C TYR A 288 -9.68 -8.79 -22.13
N ARG A 289 -8.94 -9.24 -21.13
CA ARG A 289 -7.48 -9.13 -21.12
C ARG A 289 -6.84 -10.28 -20.38
N CYS A 290 -5.58 -10.53 -20.69
CA CYS A 290 -4.73 -11.36 -19.86
C CYS A 290 -4.63 -10.68 -18.51
N ILE A 291 -5.09 -11.35 -17.47
CA ILE A 291 -5.01 -10.85 -16.11
C ILE A 291 -3.78 -11.39 -15.42
N CYS A 292 -3.39 -10.66 -14.37
CA CYS A 292 -2.25 -10.87 -13.50
C CYS A 292 -0.96 -10.43 -14.19
N GLU A 293 -0.41 -9.32 -13.74
CA GLU A 293 0.88 -8.84 -14.22
C GLU A 293 2.00 -9.81 -13.79
N PRO A 294 3.18 -9.77 -14.43
CA PRO A 294 4.30 -10.59 -14.00
C PRO A 294 4.61 -10.39 -12.50
N GLY A 295 4.55 -11.47 -11.72
CA GLY A 295 4.75 -11.44 -10.27
C GLY A 295 3.45 -11.48 -9.45
N GLU A 296 2.29 -11.28 -10.06
CA GLU A 296 1.01 -11.46 -9.41
C GLU A 296 0.55 -12.92 -9.47
N THR A 297 -0.20 -13.35 -8.45
CA THR A 297 -0.85 -14.65 -8.40
C THR A 297 -2.35 -14.47 -8.56
N GLU A 298 -2.97 -15.32 -9.38
CA GLU A 298 -4.42 -15.34 -9.51
C GLU A 298 -5.07 -16.00 -8.29
N CYS A 299 -6.05 -15.30 -7.73
CA CYS A 299 -6.87 -15.78 -6.62
C CYS A 299 -8.29 -16.13 -7.06
N ILE A 300 -9.01 -16.87 -6.21
CA ILE A 300 -10.39 -17.29 -6.49
C ILE A 300 -11.26 -16.05 -6.77
N GLY A 301 -11.93 -16.02 -7.93
CA GLY A 301 -12.73 -14.86 -8.36
C GLY A 301 -12.00 -13.92 -9.32
N ALA A 302 -10.88 -14.36 -9.90
CA ALA A 302 -10.17 -13.69 -11.00
C ALA A 302 -9.66 -12.27 -10.67
N TYR A 303 -9.28 -12.06 -9.41
CA TYR A 303 -8.47 -10.91 -9.01
C TYR A 303 -7.02 -11.35 -8.80
N CYS A 304 -6.11 -10.44 -9.11
CA CYS A 304 -4.67 -10.69 -9.09
C CYS A 304 -4.06 -9.90 -7.97
N VAL A 305 -3.14 -10.54 -7.24
CA VAL A 305 -2.49 -9.93 -6.08
C VAL A 305 -1.02 -10.30 -6.08
N ASP A 306 -0.21 -9.36 -5.63
CA ASP A 306 1.19 -9.64 -5.35
C ASP A 306 1.30 -10.31 -3.97
N ILE A 307 1.43 -11.64 -3.97
CA ILE A 307 1.54 -12.41 -2.73
C ILE A 307 2.85 -12.15 -1.97
N LEU A 308 3.80 -11.40 -2.54
CA LEU A 308 5.07 -11.09 -1.89
C LEU A 308 5.02 -9.79 -1.09
N THR A 309 4.10 -8.89 -1.41
CA THR A 309 4.04 -7.54 -0.84
C THR A 309 2.64 -7.12 -0.36
N ASP A 310 1.57 -7.80 -0.77
CA ASP A 310 0.21 -7.50 -0.32
C ASP A 310 -0.05 -8.07 1.09
N PRO A 311 -0.27 -7.22 2.11
CA PRO A 311 -0.55 -7.68 3.47
C PRO A 311 -1.90 -8.40 3.61
N THR A 312 -2.78 -8.35 2.61
CA THR A 312 -4.06 -9.07 2.59
C THR A 312 -4.00 -10.40 1.82
N ASN A 313 -2.90 -10.70 1.14
CA ASN A 313 -2.69 -11.94 0.39
C ASN A 313 -1.25 -12.48 0.53
N CYS A 314 -0.65 -12.31 1.70
CA CYS A 314 0.78 -12.50 1.93
C CYS A 314 1.17 -13.99 1.97
N GLY A 315 2.04 -14.41 1.05
CA GLY A 315 2.43 -15.80 0.87
C GLY A 315 1.36 -16.65 0.16
N GLY A 316 0.19 -16.07 -0.14
CA GLY A 316 -0.87 -16.69 -0.92
C GLY A 316 -2.23 -16.01 -0.76
N CYS A 317 -3.07 -16.22 -1.76
CA CYS A 317 -4.48 -16.61 -1.62
C CYS A 317 -5.23 -16.26 -0.33
N GLY A 318 -5.55 -14.99 -0.05
CA GLY A 318 -6.38 -14.63 1.11
C GLY A 318 -5.73 -14.93 2.47
N ILE A 319 -4.40 -15.13 2.49
CA ILE A 319 -3.61 -15.17 3.71
C ILE A 319 -3.43 -13.72 4.14
N ILE A 320 -4.28 -13.30 5.06
CA ILE A 320 -4.27 -11.92 5.55
C ILE A 320 -3.36 -11.84 6.75
N CYS A 321 -2.38 -10.94 6.68
CA CYS A 321 -1.54 -10.64 7.83
C CYS A 321 -2.38 -10.13 9.00
N PRO A 322 -1.99 -10.45 10.25
CA PRO A 322 -2.72 -9.96 11.41
C PRO A 322 -2.90 -8.45 11.36
N GLY A 323 -4.15 -7.98 11.45
CA GLY A 323 -4.48 -6.55 11.36
C GLY A 323 -4.71 -5.97 9.97
N ALA A 324 -4.48 -6.72 8.89
CA ALA A 324 -4.66 -6.21 7.52
C ALA A 324 -6.10 -6.34 6.98
N SER A 325 -6.98 -7.13 7.60
CA SER A 325 -8.42 -7.23 7.22
C SER A 325 -9.41 -7.23 8.37
N SER A 326 -8.97 -7.42 9.62
CA SER A 326 -9.86 -7.50 10.78
C SER A 326 -9.89 -6.19 11.56
N SER A 327 -11.05 -5.86 12.13
CA SER A 327 -11.28 -4.72 13.05
C SER A 327 -10.36 -4.66 14.29
N ALA A 328 -9.56 -5.70 14.54
CA ALA A 328 -8.42 -5.61 15.45
C ALA A 328 -7.22 -5.08 14.67
N VAL A 329 -7.12 -3.75 14.57
CA VAL A 329 -5.90 -3.07 14.17
C VAL A 329 -4.80 -3.48 15.16
N PRO A 330 -3.62 -3.91 14.71
CA PRO A 330 -2.51 -4.18 15.63
C PRO A 330 -2.19 -2.85 16.29
N THR A 331 -2.28 -2.79 17.62
CA THR A 331 -2.07 -1.54 18.35
C THR A 331 -0.67 -1.00 18.04
N HIS A 332 -0.60 0.24 17.57
CA HIS A 332 0.63 0.93 17.18
C HIS A 332 1.52 0.19 16.17
N ALA A 333 0.91 -0.51 15.21
CA ALA A 333 1.65 -1.17 14.15
C ALA A 333 0.89 -1.25 12.83
N THR A 334 1.67 -1.18 11.76
CA THR A 334 1.20 -1.38 10.38
C THR A 334 1.58 -2.79 9.92
N PRO A 335 0.62 -3.62 9.47
CA PRO A 335 0.94 -4.93 8.92
C PRO A 335 1.65 -4.78 7.58
N VAL A 336 2.74 -5.53 7.40
CA VAL A 336 3.51 -5.55 6.16
C VAL A 336 3.69 -6.97 5.66
N CYS A 337 3.74 -7.14 4.34
CA CYS A 337 4.17 -8.37 3.73
C CYS A 337 5.55 -8.16 3.11
N ARG A 338 6.54 -8.97 3.52
CA ARG A 338 7.89 -8.92 2.96
C ARG A 338 8.26 -10.30 2.45
N SER A 339 8.36 -10.43 1.13
CA SER A 339 8.71 -11.69 0.46
C SER A 339 7.75 -12.84 0.82
N GLY A 340 6.45 -12.53 0.94
CA GLY A 340 5.41 -13.52 1.25
C GLY A 340 5.36 -13.96 2.71
N VAL A 341 6.01 -13.22 3.60
CA VAL A 341 5.96 -13.43 5.05
C VAL A 341 5.36 -12.19 5.71
N CYS A 342 4.35 -12.42 6.54
CA CYS A 342 3.75 -11.37 7.34
C CYS A 342 4.73 -10.87 8.41
N GLY A 343 4.83 -9.55 8.51
CA GLY A 343 5.54 -8.84 9.56
C GLY A 343 4.75 -7.64 10.04
N LEU A 344 5.35 -6.88 10.94
CA LEU A 344 4.84 -5.62 11.44
C LEU A 344 5.92 -4.55 11.30
N ASP A 345 5.50 -3.34 10.94
CA ASP A 345 6.26 -2.12 11.20
C ASP A 345 5.59 -1.38 12.35
N CYS A 346 6.31 -1.23 13.47
CA CYS A 346 5.81 -0.51 14.63
C CYS A 346 5.82 1.00 14.40
N ASP A 347 4.83 1.69 14.95
CA ASP A 347 4.86 3.15 15.05
C ASP A 347 6.09 3.59 15.85
N VAL A 348 6.59 4.79 15.58
CA VAL A 348 7.75 5.33 16.28
C VAL A 348 7.51 5.34 17.79
N GLY A 349 8.44 4.76 18.56
CA GLY A 349 8.34 4.66 20.01
C GLY A 349 7.58 3.44 20.52
N TRP A 350 7.15 2.53 19.64
CA TRP A 350 6.49 1.28 19.98
C TRP A 350 7.31 0.07 19.52
N SER A 351 7.17 -1.06 20.22
CA SER A 351 7.82 -2.32 19.89
C SER A 351 6.95 -3.52 20.27
N ASP A 352 7.06 -4.60 19.49
CA ASP A 352 6.54 -5.93 19.82
C ASP A 352 7.54 -6.63 20.75
N CYS A 353 7.24 -6.67 22.05
CA CYS A 353 8.16 -7.19 23.06
C CYS A 353 7.84 -8.63 23.48
N ASP A 354 6.66 -9.16 23.13
CA ASP A 354 6.31 -10.56 23.34
C ASP A 354 6.45 -11.42 22.06
N SER A 355 6.89 -10.80 20.95
CA SER A 355 7.05 -11.38 19.62
C SER A 355 5.77 -11.96 19.05
N LYS A 356 4.60 -11.42 19.42
CA LYS A 356 3.30 -11.87 18.91
C LYS A 356 2.69 -10.82 17.99
N SER A 357 3.06 -10.88 16.71
CA SER A 357 2.51 -10.00 15.67
C SER A 357 0.96 -9.92 15.58
N ALA A 358 0.23 -10.86 16.18
CA ALA A 358 -1.22 -10.84 16.24
C ALA A 358 -1.83 -9.74 17.14
N ASN A 359 -1.09 -9.19 18.11
CA ASN A 359 -1.59 -8.11 19.00
C ASN A 359 -0.95 -6.73 18.73
N GLY A 360 0.03 -6.65 17.83
CA GLY A 360 0.65 -5.39 17.39
C GLY A 360 1.99 -5.12 18.08
N CYS A 361 2.35 -3.84 18.15
CA CYS A 361 3.51 -3.37 18.90
C CYS A 361 3.00 -2.73 20.19
N GLU A 362 2.72 -3.58 21.17
CA GLU A 362 1.97 -3.30 22.38
C GLU A 362 2.74 -2.52 23.45
N THR A 363 4.07 -2.42 23.30
CA THR A 363 4.94 -1.82 24.30
C THR A 363 5.45 -0.46 23.86
N ASN A 364 5.10 0.59 24.61
CA ASN A 364 5.58 1.94 24.36
C ASN A 364 7.01 2.11 24.90
N ILE A 365 8.00 1.74 24.09
CA ILE A 365 9.41 1.87 24.45
C ILE A 365 9.86 3.32 24.59
N ALA A 366 9.08 4.30 24.12
CA ALA A 366 9.41 5.70 24.32
C ALA A 366 9.06 6.24 25.72
N ARG A 367 8.13 5.60 26.43
CA ARG A 367 7.54 6.08 27.70
C ARG A 367 7.51 5.07 28.84
N ASP A 368 7.49 3.77 28.55
CA ASP A 368 7.46 2.74 29.59
C ASP A 368 8.83 2.65 30.29
N PRO A 369 8.91 2.95 31.60
CA PRO A 369 10.15 2.85 32.35
C PRO A 369 10.71 1.43 32.41
N ASN A 370 9.92 0.38 32.18
CA ASN A 370 10.41 -1.01 32.19
C ASN A 370 10.91 -1.49 30.82
N HIS A 371 10.68 -0.72 29.76
CA HIS A 371 11.00 -1.07 28.38
C HIS A 371 11.60 0.13 27.62
N CYS A 372 12.37 0.96 28.30
CA CYS A 372 12.80 2.26 27.80
C CYS A 372 13.85 2.16 26.68
N GLY A 373 13.45 2.47 25.45
CA GLY A 373 14.28 2.38 24.25
C GLY A 373 14.49 0.97 23.71
N SER A 374 14.16 -0.07 24.49
CA SER A 374 14.15 -1.47 24.04
C SER A 374 13.32 -2.34 24.99
N CYS A 375 12.88 -3.50 24.52
CA CYS A 375 12.06 -4.46 25.28
C CYS A 375 12.70 -5.03 26.55
N THR A 376 13.96 -4.75 26.85
CA THR A 376 14.65 -5.29 28.03
C THR A 376 15.29 -4.23 28.91
N ASN A 377 15.23 -2.96 28.50
CA ASN A 377 15.88 -1.88 29.23
C ASN A 377 14.90 -1.27 30.24
N ALA A 378 15.28 -1.25 31.52
CA ALA A 378 14.46 -0.69 32.58
C ALA A 378 15.18 0.48 33.28
N CYS A 379 14.48 1.58 33.49
CA CYS A 379 14.90 2.72 34.27
C CYS A 379 14.76 2.44 35.77
N ASP A 380 15.46 3.24 36.57
CA ASP A 380 15.42 3.06 38.01
C ASP A 380 14.05 3.46 38.57
N SER A 381 13.32 2.45 39.03
CA SER A 381 11.97 2.61 39.55
C SER A 381 11.93 3.10 41.00
N SER A 382 13.05 3.03 41.73
CA SER A 382 13.10 3.35 43.17
C SER A 382 12.77 4.83 43.45
N ASP A 383 13.22 5.74 42.58
CA ASP A 383 12.92 7.17 42.62
C ASP A 383 11.90 7.61 41.55
N GLY A 384 11.34 6.63 40.83
CA GLY A 384 10.40 6.84 39.73
C GLY A 384 11.02 7.66 38.60
N GLN A 385 12.16 7.22 38.08
CA GLN A 385 12.80 7.78 36.89
C GLN A 385 11.90 7.53 35.65
N PRO A 386 11.48 8.57 34.91
CA PRO A 386 10.67 8.40 33.70
C PRO A 386 11.51 7.96 32.50
N CYS A 387 10.83 7.32 31.55
CA CYS A 387 11.37 7.13 30.20
C CYS A 387 10.90 8.27 29.30
N VAL A 388 11.84 8.98 28.67
CA VAL A 388 11.54 10.09 27.77
C VAL A 388 12.26 9.86 26.45
N GLY A 389 11.49 9.69 25.38
CA GLY A 389 12.04 9.45 24.04
C GLY A 389 12.88 8.17 23.95
N GLY A 390 12.56 7.17 24.77
CA GLY A 390 13.30 5.91 24.82
C GLY A 390 14.61 5.95 25.62
N THR A 391 14.83 7.02 26.39
CA THR A 391 15.99 7.11 27.30
C THR A 391 15.53 7.38 28.73
N CYS A 392 16.16 6.72 29.69
CA CYS A 392 15.93 6.97 31.11
C CYS A 392 16.40 8.38 31.45
N LEU A 393 15.50 9.20 31.98
CA LEU A 393 15.77 10.63 32.14
C LEU A 393 16.89 10.87 33.17
N THR A 394 17.89 11.64 32.77
CA THR A 394 19.00 12.04 33.63
C THR A 394 19.21 13.54 33.58
N LYS A 395 19.82 14.10 34.62
CA LYS A 395 20.27 15.48 34.71
C LYS A 395 21.71 15.51 35.20
N PRO A 396 22.49 16.58 34.94
CA PRO A 396 23.77 16.76 35.61
C PRO A 396 23.59 16.67 37.13
N CYS A 397 24.49 15.97 37.81
CA CYS A 397 24.53 15.96 39.25
C CYS A 397 24.89 17.36 39.76
N ASP A 398 24.15 17.85 40.75
CA ASP A 398 24.59 19.00 41.52
C ASP A 398 25.86 18.59 42.29
N ASP A 399 26.84 19.50 42.42
CA ASP A 399 28.14 19.23 43.07
C ASP A 399 28.03 18.83 44.55
N GLU A 400 26.83 18.83 45.11
CA GLU A 400 26.51 18.22 46.41
C GLU A 400 25.87 16.85 46.19
N GLY A 401 26.69 15.80 46.31
CA GLY A 401 26.32 14.42 46.04
C GLY A 401 25.10 13.91 46.81
N PRO A 402 24.52 12.77 46.38
CA PRO A 402 23.25 12.27 46.90
C PRO A 402 23.35 11.95 48.39
N THR A 403 22.44 12.52 49.18
CA THR A 403 22.10 11.96 50.49
C THR A 403 21.41 10.63 50.22
N LYS A 404 22.05 9.56 50.72
CA LYS A 404 21.63 8.16 50.58
C LYS A 404 20.26 7.86 51.17
#